data_AF-A0AAT9GSZ6-F1
#
_entry.id   AF-A0AAT9GSZ6-F1
#
_cell.length_a   1.000
_cell.length_b   1.000
_cell.length_c   1.000
_cell.angle_alpha   90.00
_cell.angle_beta   90.00
_cell.angle_gamma   90.00
#
_symmetry.space_group_name_H-M   'P 1'
#
loop_
_entity.id
_entity.type
_entity.pdbx_description
1 polymer ?
#
loop_
_entity_poly.entity_id
_entity_poly.type
_entity_poly.pdbx_seq_one_letter_code
_entity_poly.pdbx_strand_id
1 'polypeptide(L)'
;MRGLLEVKGEIIRRKGPLSYLETNGIGIITNPSEVLANDDEIEILIEKESAKITDQAYTKILSKSNVKINIKISSQILFYFPHPVIFYDKAKANILTEIEISKHGKIVEAYVLGRKFHKETFKDGEITSVTKIYYKGKLLIYDVFKVINENYKSKNIMGSEALLTVYEIKDGEYDFQRYSTTTEKIDTLWRSLTGIWF
;
A
#
# COMPACT_ATOMS: atom_id res chain seq x y z
N MET A 1 -5.10 -5.66 -17.38
CA MET A 1 -4.73 -6.99 -16.85
C MET A 1 -5.52 -7.24 -15.57
N ARG A 2 -5.89 -8.48 -15.27
CA ARG A 2 -6.54 -8.82 -14.00
C ARG A 2 -5.65 -9.77 -13.22
N GLY A 3 -5.13 -9.30 -12.09
CA GLY A 3 -4.35 -10.07 -11.15
C GLY A 3 -5.21 -10.48 -9.95
N LEU A 4 -5.14 -11.75 -9.56
CA LEU A 4 -5.69 -12.24 -8.30
C LEU A 4 -4.62 -13.01 -7.56
N LEU A 5 -4.47 -12.76 -6.27
CA LEU A 5 -3.68 -13.55 -5.36
C LEU A 5 -4.52 -13.88 -4.12
N GLU A 6 -4.67 -15.17 -3.82
CA GLU A 6 -5.27 -15.65 -2.58
C GLU A 6 -4.24 -16.48 -1.81
N VAL A 7 -4.03 -16.15 -0.55
CA VAL A 7 -3.16 -16.89 0.37
C VAL A 7 -4.00 -17.26 1.59
N LYS A 8 -4.21 -18.56 1.83
CA LYS A 8 -4.94 -19.08 2.98
C LYS A 8 -4.11 -20.15 3.68
N GLY A 9 -3.47 -19.77 4.78
CA GLY A 9 -2.45 -20.61 5.40
C GLY A 9 -1.31 -20.91 4.41
N GLU A 10 -1.14 -22.18 4.06
CA GLU A 10 -0.14 -22.66 3.10
C GLU A 10 -0.66 -22.72 1.64
N ILE A 11 -1.96 -22.50 1.43
CA ILE A 11 -2.57 -22.60 0.11
C ILE A 11 -2.44 -21.26 -0.61
N ILE A 12 -1.79 -21.28 -1.78
CA ILE A 12 -1.63 -20.11 -2.65
C ILE A 12 -2.40 -20.35 -3.95
N ARG A 13 -3.35 -19.48 -4.27
CA ARG A 13 -4.04 -19.44 -5.57
C ARG A 13 -3.73 -18.12 -6.25
N ARG A 14 -3.47 -18.16 -7.55
CA ARG A 14 -3.12 -16.95 -8.29
C ARG A 14 -3.65 -16.97 -9.71
N LYS A 15 -3.94 -15.78 -10.23
CA LYS A 15 -4.26 -15.51 -11.64
C LYS A 15 -3.50 -14.28 -12.08
N GLY A 16 -2.96 -14.32 -13.30
CA GLY A 16 -2.16 -13.23 -13.84
C GLY A 16 -0.75 -13.20 -13.23
N PRO A 17 -0.14 -12.02 -13.10
CA PRO A 17 1.28 -11.89 -12.79
C PRO A 17 1.58 -12.04 -11.30
N LEU A 18 0.57 -11.87 -10.42
CA LEU A 18 0.77 -11.90 -8.98
C LEU A 18 1.25 -13.27 -8.51
N SER A 19 2.14 -13.27 -7.52
CA SER A 19 2.56 -14.45 -6.79
C SER A 19 2.90 -14.10 -5.34
N TYR A 20 3.15 -15.12 -4.53
CA TYR A 20 3.51 -15.00 -3.13
C TYR A 20 4.64 -15.97 -2.83
N LEU A 21 5.67 -15.48 -2.15
CA LEU A 21 6.79 -16.27 -1.65
C LEU A 21 6.91 -16.04 -0.15
N GLU A 22 7.24 -17.07 0.61
CA GLU A 22 7.58 -16.93 2.02
C GLU A 22 9.04 -17.30 2.25
N THR A 23 9.78 -16.41 2.91
CA THR A 23 11.19 -16.62 3.25
C THR A 23 11.49 -15.97 4.59
N ASN A 24 12.18 -16.71 5.47
CA ASN A 24 12.54 -16.25 6.83
C ASN A 24 11.37 -15.67 7.63
N GLY A 25 10.16 -16.25 7.50
CA GLY A 25 8.95 -15.78 8.18
C GLY A 25 8.35 -14.49 7.61
N ILE A 26 8.81 -14.04 6.45
CA ILE A 26 8.28 -12.87 5.72
C ILE A 26 7.57 -13.35 4.46
N GLY A 27 6.30 -12.99 4.31
CA GLY A 27 5.55 -13.08 3.07
C GLY A 27 5.90 -11.95 2.12
N ILE A 28 6.27 -12.28 0.89
CA ILE A 28 6.63 -11.34 -0.17
C ILE A 28 5.61 -11.49 -1.30
N ILE A 29 4.80 -10.45 -1.50
CA ILE A 29 3.92 -10.33 -2.66
C ILE A 29 4.78 -9.93 -3.85
N THR A 30 4.71 -10.72 -4.92
CA THR A 30 5.51 -10.50 -6.12
C THR A 30 4.61 -10.14 -7.30
N ASN A 31 4.99 -9.10 -8.04
CA ASN A 31 4.41 -8.76 -9.32
C ASN A 31 5.55 -8.59 -10.33
N PRO A 32 5.83 -9.58 -11.21
CA PRO A 32 6.93 -9.56 -12.16
C PRO A 32 7.01 -8.31 -13.04
N SER A 33 5.89 -7.61 -13.29
CA SER A 33 5.90 -6.36 -14.05
C SER A 33 6.23 -5.13 -13.21
N GLU A 34 6.00 -5.15 -11.89
CA GLU A 34 6.09 -4.02 -10.93
C GLU A 34 5.34 -2.73 -11.35
N VAL A 35 4.58 -2.84 -12.43
CA VAL A 35 4.04 -1.74 -13.20
C VAL A 35 2.60 -2.10 -13.52
N LEU A 36 1.71 -1.17 -13.21
CA LEU A 36 0.29 -1.23 -13.49
C LEU A 36 -0.05 -0.15 -14.52
N ALA A 37 -0.75 -0.55 -15.57
CA ALA A 37 -1.01 0.29 -16.73
C ALA A 37 -2.42 0.09 -17.29
N ASN A 38 -2.89 1.04 -18.11
CA ASN A 38 -4.23 0.99 -18.72
C ASN A 38 -5.29 0.77 -17.63
N ASP A 39 -6.19 -0.21 -17.79
CA ASP A 39 -7.22 -0.57 -16.82
C ASP A 39 -6.86 -1.82 -16.01
N ASP A 40 -5.64 -1.87 -15.46
CA ASP A 40 -5.22 -2.98 -14.60
C ASP A 40 -6.04 -3.04 -13.30
N GLU A 41 -6.43 -4.26 -12.91
CA GLU A 41 -7.15 -4.53 -11.67
C GLU A 41 -6.40 -5.63 -10.90
N ILE A 42 -6.10 -5.37 -9.62
CA ILE A 42 -5.43 -6.30 -8.71
C ILE A 42 -6.34 -6.58 -7.53
N GLU A 43 -6.45 -7.86 -7.18
CA GLU A 43 -7.08 -8.32 -5.95
C GLU A 43 -6.10 -9.21 -5.18
N ILE A 44 -5.88 -8.88 -3.91
CA ILE A 44 -5.00 -9.61 -3.00
C ILE A 44 -5.82 -9.97 -1.76
N LEU A 45 -5.93 -11.26 -1.47
CA LEU A 45 -6.64 -11.80 -0.33
C LEU A 45 -5.66 -12.63 0.50
N ILE A 46 -5.40 -12.25 1.74
CA ILE A 46 -4.46 -12.96 2.62
C ILE A 46 -5.14 -13.30 3.95
N GLU A 47 -5.11 -14.57 4.32
CA GLU A 47 -5.64 -15.08 5.59
C GLU A 47 -4.56 -15.97 6.25
N LYS A 48 -4.00 -15.47 7.35
CA LYS A 48 -2.94 -16.16 8.12
C LYS A 48 -3.08 -15.82 9.60
N GLU A 49 -2.68 -16.72 10.51
CA GLU A 49 -2.77 -16.44 11.94
C GLU A 49 -1.81 -15.32 12.39
N SER A 50 -0.57 -15.38 11.93
CA SER A 50 0.47 -14.38 12.15
C SER A 50 1.21 -14.17 10.85
N ALA A 51 1.41 -12.91 10.45
CA ALA A 51 2.05 -12.60 9.18
C ALA A 51 2.87 -11.31 9.25
N LYS A 52 4.10 -11.37 8.72
CA LYS A 52 4.86 -10.20 8.29
C LYS A 52 4.89 -10.20 6.77
N ILE A 53 4.25 -9.22 6.14
CA ILE A 53 4.01 -9.17 4.71
C ILE A 53 4.61 -7.89 4.14
N THR A 54 5.31 -8.02 3.03
CA THR A 54 5.81 -6.93 2.20
C THR A 54 5.64 -7.30 0.73
N ASP A 55 5.99 -6.42 -0.18
CA ASP A 55 6.12 -6.72 -1.61
C ASP A 55 7.60 -6.64 -2.01
N GLN A 56 7.92 -7.10 -3.22
CA GLN A 56 9.31 -7.18 -3.68
C GLN A 56 9.91 -5.80 -4.02
N ALA A 57 9.06 -4.82 -4.36
CA ALA A 57 9.47 -3.54 -4.91
C ALA A 57 8.30 -2.55 -4.94
N TYR A 58 8.63 -1.30 -5.24
CA TYR A 58 7.69 -0.21 -5.43
C TYR A 58 6.70 -0.52 -6.56
N THR A 59 5.40 -0.43 -6.26
CA THR A 59 4.36 -0.50 -7.28
C THR A 59 4.30 0.81 -8.05
N LYS A 60 4.44 0.77 -9.38
CA LYS A 60 4.37 1.96 -10.26
C LYS A 60 3.06 1.96 -11.02
N ILE A 61 2.30 3.06 -10.96
CA ILE A 61 1.09 3.27 -11.76
C ILE A 61 1.41 4.26 -12.88
N LEU A 62 1.36 3.79 -14.13
CA LEU A 62 1.80 4.57 -15.29
C LEU A 62 0.86 5.72 -15.63
N SER A 63 1.41 6.69 -16.37
CA SER A 63 0.68 7.83 -16.90
C SER A 63 -0.54 7.39 -17.71
N LYS A 64 -1.66 8.12 -17.57
CA LYS A 64 -2.94 7.87 -18.23
C LYS A 64 -3.59 6.51 -17.93
N SER A 65 -3.13 5.80 -16.90
CA SER A 65 -3.74 4.56 -16.45
C SER A 65 -4.91 4.82 -15.50
N ASN A 66 -5.80 3.86 -15.37
CA ASN A 66 -6.95 3.85 -14.48
C ASN A 66 -6.98 2.51 -13.73
N VAL A 67 -6.21 2.44 -12.65
CA VAL A 67 -5.92 1.18 -11.96
C VAL A 67 -6.81 1.00 -10.74
N LYS A 68 -7.21 -0.25 -10.46
CA LYS A 68 -7.87 -0.62 -9.21
C LYS A 68 -7.05 -1.63 -8.44
N ILE A 69 -6.88 -1.42 -7.14
CA ILE A 69 -6.19 -2.34 -6.25
C ILE A 69 -7.11 -2.61 -5.06
N ASN A 70 -7.41 -3.87 -4.80
CA ASN A 70 -8.18 -4.30 -3.64
C ASN A 70 -7.34 -5.29 -2.82
N ILE A 71 -7.06 -4.93 -1.58
CA ILE A 71 -6.26 -5.73 -0.66
C ILE A 71 -7.14 -6.06 0.54
N LYS A 72 -7.29 -7.35 0.85
CA LYS A 72 -7.96 -7.81 2.05
C LYS A 72 -7.03 -8.72 2.84
N ILE A 73 -6.77 -8.37 4.09
CA ILE A 73 -5.90 -9.16 4.97
C ILE A 73 -6.66 -9.48 6.25
N SER A 74 -6.68 -10.74 6.65
CA SER A 74 -7.19 -11.19 7.95
C SER A 74 -6.07 -11.90 8.72
N SER A 75 -5.77 -11.42 9.92
CA SER A 75 -4.73 -12.00 10.77
C SER A 75 -4.95 -11.74 12.26
N GLN A 76 -4.39 -12.57 13.13
CA GLN A 76 -4.35 -12.22 14.56
C GLN A 76 -3.23 -11.20 14.83
N ILE A 77 -2.05 -11.46 14.26
CA ILE A 77 -0.87 -10.59 14.39
C ILE A 77 -0.40 -10.20 12.98
N LEU A 78 -0.37 -8.91 12.67
CA LEU A 78 -0.03 -8.43 11.33
C LEU A 78 1.08 -7.37 11.35
N PHE A 79 2.09 -7.57 10.52
CA PHE A 79 3.06 -6.55 10.13
C PHE A 79 2.97 -6.38 8.62
N TYR A 80 2.24 -5.38 8.13
CA TYR A 80 2.03 -5.16 6.69
C TYR A 80 2.78 -3.93 6.21
N PHE A 81 3.84 -4.17 5.47
CA PHE A 81 4.81 -3.17 5.02
C PHE A 81 4.95 -3.24 3.49
N PRO A 82 3.94 -2.85 2.70
CA PRO A 82 4.12 -2.68 1.27
C PRO A 82 5.12 -1.55 0.99
N HIS A 83 5.94 -1.71 -0.04
CA HIS A 83 6.78 -0.63 -0.55
C HIS A 83 5.89 0.53 -1.04
N PRO A 84 6.43 1.77 -1.11
CA PRO A 84 5.66 2.90 -1.56
C PRO A 84 5.09 2.73 -2.98
N VAL A 85 3.84 3.18 -3.19
CA VAL A 85 3.22 3.24 -4.52
C VAL A 85 3.57 4.57 -5.19
N ILE A 86 4.12 4.50 -6.40
CA ILE A 86 4.50 5.67 -7.20
C ILE A 86 3.44 5.91 -8.28
N PHE A 87 2.83 7.09 -8.27
CA PHE A 87 1.85 7.51 -9.27
C PHE A 87 2.50 8.47 -10.26
N TYR A 88 2.45 8.12 -11.55
CA TYR A 88 3.00 8.98 -12.60
C TYR A 88 1.97 10.05 -12.96
N ASP A 89 2.41 11.14 -13.60
CA ASP A 89 1.51 12.19 -14.06
C ASP A 89 0.36 11.61 -14.92
N LYS A 90 -0.87 12.07 -14.72
CA LYS A 90 -2.12 11.58 -15.35
C LYS A 90 -2.60 10.21 -14.89
N ALA A 91 -1.98 9.60 -13.88
CA ALA A 91 -2.48 8.36 -13.32
C ALA A 91 -3.82 8.59 -12.60
N LYS A 92 -4.71 7.61 -12.74
CA LYS A 92 -5.90 7.44 -11.91
C LYS A 92 -5.80 6.13 -11.17
N ALA A 93 -6.11 6.14 -9.88
CA ALA A 93 -6.05 4.93 -9.06
C ALA A 93 -7.14 4.92 -8.00
N ASN A 94 -7.73 3.74 -7.81
CA ASN A 94 -8.62 3.45 -6.69
C ASN A 94 -8.04 2.27 -5.90
N ILE A 95 -7.55 2.54 -4.70
CA ILE A 95 -6.91 1.57 -3.82
C ILE A 95 -7.83 1.39 -2.61
N LEU A 96 -8.18 0.14 -2.32
CA LEU A 96 -8.94 -0.24 -1.14
C LEU A 96 -8.12 -1.27 -0.36
N THR A 97 -7.75 -0.91 0.87
CA THR A 97 -7.11 -1.82 1.82
C THR A 97 -8.10 -2.10 2.96
N GLU A 98 -8.49 -3.35 3.13
CA GLU A 98 -9.33 -3.81 4.25
C GLU A 98 -8.56 -4.82 5.10
N ILE A 99 -8.34 -4.50 6.36
CA ILE A 99 -7.54 -5.31 7.28
C ILE A 99 -8.37 -5.69 8.49
N GLU A 100 -8.45 -6.97 8.82
CA GLU A 100 -9.04 -7.52 10.04
C GLU A 100 -7.94 -8.04 10.95
N ILE A 101 -7.86 -7.51 12.18
CA ILE A 101 -6.86 -7.87 13.19
C ILE A 101 -7.55 -8.33 14.47
N SER A 102 -7.03 -9.37 15.14
CA SER A 102 -7.60 -9.81 16.43
C SER A 102 -6.68 -9.67 17.65
N LYS A 103 -5.39 -9.37 17.47
CA LYS A 103 -4.43 -9.12 18.57
C LYS A 103 -3.61 -7.84 18.37
N HIS A 104 -2.66 -7.85 17.44
CA HIS A 104 -1.69 -6.76 17.24
C HIS A 104 -1.46 -6.49 15.76
N GLY A 105 -1.29 -5.23 15.39
CA GLY A 105 -1.03 -4.83 14.02
C GLY A 105 -0.05 -3.68 13.95
N LYS A 106 0.85 -3.71 12.97
CA LYS A 106 1.55 -2.53 12.48
C LYS A 106 1.49 -2.50 10.96
N ILE A 107 1.01 -1.40 10.42
CA ILE A 107 0.83 -1.20 8.99
C ILE A 107 1.54 0.07 8.58
N VAL A 108 2.30 0.00 7.50
CA VAL A 108 3.04 1.15 6.95
C VAL A 108 2.70 1.28 5.47
N GLU A 109 1.89 2.27 5.13
CA GLU A 109 1.51 2.58 3.75
C GLU A 109 2.22 3.85 3.30
N ALA A 110 2.68 3.89 2.05
CA ALA A 110 3.34 5.06 1.51
C ALA A 110 2.96 5.32 0.06
N TYR A 111 2.84 6.61 -0.28
CA TYR A 111 2.44 7.11 -1.58
C TYR A 111 3.41 8.18 -2.06
N VAL A 112 3.78 8.14 -3.34
CA VAL A 112 4.68 9.09 -3.98
C VAL A 112 4.04 9.60 -5.26
N LEU A 113 3.96 10.92 -5.41
CA LEU A 113 3.37 11.60 -6.57
C LEU A 113 4.47 12.14 -7.49
N GLY A 114 4.49 11.63 -8.72
CA GLY A 114 5.47 11.98 -9.74
C GLY A 114 6.81 11.27 -9.54
N ARG A 115 7.74 11.56 -10.45
CA ARG A 115 9.09 10.99 -10.47
C ARG A 115 10.12 12.09 -10.55
N LYS A 116 10.50 12.61 -9.38
CA LYS A 116 11.43 13.73 -9.29
C LYS A 116 12.79 13.45 -9.95
N PHE A 117 13.34 12.24 -9.78
CA PHE A 117 14.59 11.81 -10.46
C PHE A 117 14.48 11.80 -12.00
N HIS A 118 13.27 11.66 -12.54
CA HIS A 118 12.99 11.72 -13.97
C HIS A 118 12.40 13.07 -14.41
N LYS A 119 12.47 14.10 -13.55
CA LYS A 119 11.92 15.45 -13.78
C LYS A 119 10.41 15.45 -14.09
N GLU A 120 9.69 14.44 -13.61
CA GLU A 120 8.23 14.34 -13.74
C GLU A 120 7.57 14.82 -12.45
N THR A 121 6.63 15.75 -12.58
CA THR A 121 5.76 16.21 -11.49
C THR A 121 4.35 15.73 -11.77
N PHE A 122 3.65 15.24 -10.75
CA PHE A 122 2.23 14.94 -10.86
C PHE A 122 1.45 16.24 -10.97
N LYS A 123 0.78 16.47 -12.11
CA LYS A 123 0.00 17.68 -12.37
C LYS A 123 -1.46 17.36 -12.56
N ASP A 124 -1.73 16.34 -13.35
CA ASP A 124 -3.08 15.88 -13.67
C ASP A 124 -3.28 14.47 -13.10
N GLY A 125 -4.50 14.14 -12.66
CA GLY A 125 -4.84 12.77 -12.25
C GLY A 125 -5.75 12.72 -11.02
N GLU A 126 -6.13 11.51 -10.64
CA GLU A 126 -7.05 11.30 -9.51
C GLU A 126 -6.69 10.02 -8.76
N ILE A 127 -6.21 10.18 -7.53
CA ILE A 127 -5.84 9.08 -6.65
C ILE A 127 -6.81 9.06 -5.48
N THR A 128 -7.44 7.91 -5.26
CA THR A 128 -8.20 7.63 -4.04
C THR A 128 -7.65 6.35 -3.43
N SER A 129 -7.18 6.44 -2.19
CA SER A 129 -6.86 5.28 -1.36
C SER A 129 -7.71 5.30 -0.10
N VAL A 130 -8.34 4.17 0.20
CA VAL A 130 -9.17 3.98 1.39
C VAL A 130 -8.61 2.82 2.18
N THR A 131 -8.21 3.08 3.42
CA THR A 131 -7.71 2.07 4.34
C THR A 131 -8.70 1.89 5.49
N LYS A 132 -9.22 0.68 5.62
CA LYS A 132 -10.13 0.28 6.71
C LYS A 132 -9.46 -0.78 7.56
N ILE A 133 -9.36 -0.53 8.86
CA ILE A 133 -8.78 -1.48 9.80
C ILE A 133 -9.83 -1.80 10.86
N TYR A 134 -10.13 -3.08 10.95
CA TYR A 134 -11.07 -3.67 11.88
C TYR A 134 -10.31 -4.42 12.98
N TYR A 135 -10.80 -4.32 14.21
CA TYR A 135 -10.34 -5.13 15.33
C TYR A 135 -11.48 -5.97 15.87
N LYS A 136 -11.36 -7.30 15.76
CA LYS A 136 -12.39 -8.27 16.17
C LYS A 136 -13.78 -7.91 15.61
N GLY A 137 -13.84 -7.57 14.33
CA GLY A 137 -15.05 -7.23 13.59
C GLY A 137 -15.54 -5.79 13.77
N LYS A 138 -14.90 -4.97 14.62
CA LYS A 138 -15.24 -3.56 14.82
C LYS A 138 -14.30 -2.65 14.01
N LEU A 139 -14.86 -1.79 13.17
CA LEU A 139 -14.07 -0.77 12.46
C LEU A 139 -13.42 0.18 13.48
N LEU A 140 -12.08 0.23 13.50
CA LEU A 140 -11.31 1.16 14.32
C LEU A 140 -10.80 2.35 13.52
N ILE A 141 -10.25 2.10 12.33
CA ILE A 141 -9.64 3.13 11.49
C ILE A 141 -10.33 3.14 10.13
N TYR A 142 -10.67 4.34 9.68
CA TYR A 142 -11.15 4.63 8.33
C TYR A 142 -10.35 5.83 7.81
N ASP A 143 -9.28 5.58 7.07
CA ASP A 143 -8.45 6.62 6.49
C ASP A 143 -8.75 6.76 4.99
N VAL A 144 -8.80 8.00 4.52
CA VAL A 144 -9.00 8.33 3.11
C VAL A 144 -7.91 9.29 2.67
N PHE A 145 -7.09 8.82 1.75
CA PHE A 145 -6.15 9.63 1.02
C PHE A 145 -6.74 9.95 -0.36
N LYS A 146 -7.01 11.23 -0.62
CA LYS A 146 -7.56 11.67 -1.90
C LYS A 146 -6.77 12.83 -2.49
N VAL A 147 -6.30 12.64 -3.72
CA VAL A 147 -5.59 13.63 -4.51
C VAL A 147 -6.28 13.81 -5.85
N ILE A 148 -6.50 15.07 -6.22
CA ILE A 148 -6.99 15.47 -7.53
C ILE A 148 -6.01 16.51 -8.05
N ASN A 149 -5.38 16.20 -9.18
CA ASN A 149 -4.39 17.06 -9.83
C ASN A 149 -3.31 17.50 -8.82
N GLU A 150 -2.98 18.79 -8.78
CA GLU A 150 -1.94 19.37 -7.93
C GLU A 150 -2.39 19.68 -6.49
N ASN A 151 -3.58 19.27 -6.05
CA ASN A 151 -4.10 19.64 -4.72
C ASN A 151 -3.21 19.11 -3.58
N TYR A 152 -2.44 18.04 -3.81
CA TYR A 152 -1.49 17.46 -2.86
C TYR A 152 -0.45 18.47 -2.38
N LYS A 153 -0.14 19.52 -3.17
CA LYS A 153 0.77 20.60 -2.77
C LYS A 153 0.23 21.45 -1.62
N SER A 154 -1.07 21.38 -1.33
CA SER A 154 -1.65 22.01 -0.16
C SER A 154 -1.18 21.31 1.11
N LYS A 155 -0.74 22.08 2.11
CA LYS A 155 -0.39 21.59 3.46
C LYS A 155 -1.55 20.87 4.15
N ASN A 156 -2.79 21.13 3.72
CA ASN A 156 -3.98 20.48 4.25
C ASN A 156 -4.21 19.06 3.68
N ILE A 157 -3.44 18.66 2.66
CA ILE A 157 -3.52 17.34 2.03
C ILE A 157 -2.21 16.58 2.27
N MET A 158 -1.10 17.09 1.74
CA MET A 158 0.25 16.55 1.97
C MET A 158 1.27 17.67 2.15
N GLY A 159 1.23 18.70 1.30
CA GLY A 159 2.22 19.77 1.28
C GLY A 159 3.57 19.35 0.71
N SER A 160 3.72 18.10 0.27
CA SER A 160 4.93 17.51 -0.31
C SER A 160 4.57 16.37 -1.28
N GLU A 161 5.55 15.80 -1.96
CA GLU A 161 5.38 14.78 -3.01
C GLU A 161 5.19 13.36 -2.47
N ALA A 162 5.51 13.11 -1.20
CA ALA A 162 5.36 11.79 -0.60
C ALA A 162 4.64 11.85 0.76
N LEU A 163 3.86 10.82 1.02
CA LEU A 163 3.13 10.62 2.26
C LEU A 163 3.39 9.20 2.76
N LEU A 164 3.75 9.06 4.03
CA LEU A 164 3.80 7.77 4.70
C LEU A 164 2.88 7.80 5.90
N THR A 165 2.08 6.77 6.05
CA THR A 165 1.16 6.60 7.18
C THR A 165 1.52 5.33 7.93
N VAL A 166 1.61 5.43 9.25
CA VAL A 166 1.81 4.30 10.16
C VAL A 166 0.55 4.13 10.99
N TYR A 167 0.03 2.91 11.01
CA TYR A 167 -1.06 2.49 11.88
C TYR A 167 -0.51 1.45 12.84
N GLU A 168 -0.67 1.67 14.14
CA GLU A 168 -0.36 0.67 15.16
C GLU A 168 -1.63 0.32 15.91
N ILE A 169 -1.91 -0.97 16.06
CA ILE A 169 -3.08 -1.51 16.73
C ILE A 169 -2.59 -2.48 17.80
N LYS A 170 -3.02 -2.29 19.04
CA LYS A 170 -2.66 -3.16 20.15
C LYS A 170 -3.81 -3.25 21.13
N ASP A 171 -4.30 -4.46 21.34
CA ASP A 171 -5.34 -4.75 22.35
C ASP A 171 -6.62 -3.90 22.20
N GLY A 172 -6.95 -3.51 20.96
CA GLY A 172 -8.12 -2.68 20.62
C GLY A 172 -7.91 -1.18 20.69
N GLU A 173 -6.75 -0.72 21.17
CA GLU A 173 -6.30 0.66 21.03
C GLU A 173 -5.52 0.84 19.72
N TYR A 174 -5.48 2.07 19.23
CA TYR A 174 -4.72 2.42 18.04
C TYR A 174 -3.94 3.73 18.18
N ASP A 175 -2.78 3.78 17.54
CA ASP A 175 -2.04 5.01 17.25
C ASP A 175 -1.93 5.20 15.73
N PHE A 176 -1.87 6.46 15.31
CA PHE A 176 -1.84 6.87 13.91
C PHE A 176 -0.86 8.02 13.73
N GLN A 177 0.08 7.85 12.80
CA GLN A 177 1.09 8.86 12.50
C GLN A 177 1.21 9.03 10.99
N ARG A 178 1.31 10.29 10.55
CA ARG A 178 1.42 10.65 9.14
C ARG A 178 2.63 11.55 8.92
N TYR A 179 3.45 11.17 7.97
CA TYR A 179 4.72 11.80 7.65
C TYR A 179 4.65 12.34 6.21
N SER A 180 4.57 13.66 6.08
CA SER A 180 4.71 14.33 4.79
C SER A 180 6.20 14.56 4.51
N THR A 181 6.68 14.08 3.38
CA THR A 181 8.11 14.07 3.04
C THR A 181 8.32 14.13 1.54
N THR A 182 9.58 14.11 1.11
CA THR A 182 9.95 14.16 -0.31
C THR A 182 10.22 12.76 -0.88
N THR A 183 10.16 12.63 -2.20
CA THR A 183 10.49 11.38 -2.93
C THR A 183 11.86 10.81 -2.56
N GLU A 184 12.85 11.65 -2.19
CA GLU A 184 14.20 11.19 -1.85
C GLU A 184 14.29 10.58 -0.45
N LYS A 185 13.42 11.01 0.48
CA LYS A 185 13.48 10.61 1.89
C LYS A 185 12.53 9.49 2.25
N ILE A 186 11.51 9.26 1.42
CA ILE A 186 10.44 8.29 1.68
C ILE A 186 10.99 6.86 1.85
N ASP A 187 11.97 6.46 1.02
CA ASP A 187 12.58 5.13 1.10
C ASP A 187 13.28 4.93 2.44
N THR A 188 14.18 5.85 2.80
CA THR A 188 14.90 5.79 4.08
C THR A 188 13.96 5.79 5.28
N LEU A 189 12.92 6.63 5.25
CA LEU A 189 11.92 6.67 6.31
C LEU A 189 11.17 5.33 6.41
N TRP A 190 10.69 4.81 5.29
CA TRP A 190 10.00 3.52 5.23
C TRP A 190 10.88 2.39 5.75
N ARG A 191 12.15 2.31 5.34
CA ARG A 191 13.10 1.29 5.81
C ARG A 191 13.35 1.40 7.31
N SER A 192 13.48 2.63 7.84
CA SER A 192 13.68 2.85 9.27
C SER A 192 12.49 2.39 10.13
N LEU A 193 11.26 2.53 9.62
CA LEU A 193 10.03 2.17 10.34
C LEU A 193 9.68 0.68 10.25
N THR A 194 10.09 0.02 9.16
CA THR A 194 9.73 -1.38 8.85
C THR A 194 10.86 -2.37 9.15
N GLY A 195 12.11 -1.89 9.17
CA GLY A 195 13.31 -2.71 9.30
C GLY A 195 13.62 -3.57 8.06
N ILE A 196 13.04 -3.27 6.90
CA ILE A 196 13.25 -3.99 5.65
C ILE A 196 14.34 -3.29 4.80
N TRP A 197 15.41 -4.02 4.45
CA TRP A 197 16.62 -3.46 3.82
C TRP A 197 17.02 -4.06 2.47
N PHE A 198 16.30 -5.08 2.00
CA PHE A 198 16.54 -5.64 0.67
C PHE A 198 15.90 -4.81 -0.44
#